data_AF-A0A9X4H8U6-F1
#
_entry.id   AF-A0A9X4H8U6-F1
#
_cell.length_a   1.000
_cell.length_b   1.000
_cell.length_c   1.000
_cell.angle_alpha   90.00
_cell.angle_beta   90.00
_cell.angle_gamma   90.00
#
_symmetry.space_group_name_H-M   'P 1'
#
loop_
_entity.id
_entity.type
_entity.pdbx_description
1 polymer ?
#
loop_
_entity_poly.entity_id
_entity_poly.type
_entity_poly.pdbx_seq_one_letter_code
_entity_poly.pdbx_strand_id
1 'polypeptide(L)'
;MKNKSLKIISLYICLFAVITVIFTGCSWWPVGVGRTGSPLVIKVEDFSIFLFESSEEIYRANVKDQAMWAGLKEKAIGDAEYAGHYSWLYDTYSGWDEHRRTQLKTILANYDPQYMIECLIQDGKQTASFDEIIKFIREERCFRNQRDLLVDFYSWYGANCALPHYEQIKPLLQRKVDKTMAMVDKNFDIVNFIEKETGIRQKKKLQNVELQLNMRIIGMSVFSRKKDTITTVQWNRTPEKIWTAVFNEFSAPFFETFTDTWSFKYMARKLKKDEKLAGKYKDDIPYTWEGWIEENLTEGFARYLVVRKGITRDLGEGSYVFDKEYAQTLTSSFDPQKTSLKEFTVNYIKKTYDI
;
A
#
# COMPACT_ATOMS: atom_id res chain seq x y z
N MET A 1 14.28 -28.09 -35.68
CA MET A 1 13.10 -27.18 -35.77
C MET A 1 12.28 -27.07 -34.47
N LYS A 2 12.88 -27.24 -33.27
CA LYS A 2 12.16 -27.12 -31.98
C LYS A 2 12.56 -25.93 -31.09
N ASN A 3 13.55 -25.12 -31.49
CA ASN A 3 14.08 -24.01 -30.66
C ASN A 3 13.71 -22.59 -31.15
N LYS A 4 12.94 -22.45 -32.24
CA LYS A 4 12.49 -21.13 -32.73
C LYS A 4 11.10 -20.74 -32.25
N SER A 5 10.24 -21.69 -31.89
CA SER A 5 8.88 -21.44 -31.40
C SER A 5 8.85 -20.97 -29.92
N LEU A 6 9.78 -21.43 -29.09
CA LEU A 6 9.86 -21.02 -27.67
C LEU A 6 10.33 -19.56 -27.48
N LYS A 7 11.18 -19.04 -28.38
CA LYS A 7 11.64 -17.64 -28.33
C LYS A 7 10.58 -16.63 -28.76
N ILE A 8 9.60 -17.06 -29.56
CA ILE A 8 8.51 -16.18 -30.02
C ILE A 8 7.45 -16.07 -28.91
N ILE A 9 7.15 -17.14 -28.19
CA ILE A 9 6.18 -17.13 -27.07
C ILE A 9 6.72 -16.34 -25.86
N SER A 10 8.02 -16.44 -25.54
CA SER A 10 8.63 -15.63 -24.48
C SER A 10 8.66 -14.13 -24.82
N LEU A 11 8.71 -13.77 -26.10
CA LEU A 11 8.66 -12.37 -26.55
C LEU A 11 7.25 -11.78 -26.41
N TYR A 12 6.19 -12.58 -26.60
CA TYR A 12 4.79 -12.13 -26.44
C TYR A 12 4.37 -11.99 -24.96
N ILE A 13 4.89 -12.84 -24.07
CA ILE A 13 4.62 -12.73 -22.63
C ILE A 13 5.35 -11.51 -22.02
N CYS A 14 6.56 -11.21 -22.48
CA CYS A 14 7.26 -9.97 -22.11
C CYS A 14 6.61 -8.72 -22.72
N LEU A 15 6.02 -8.80 -23.92
CA LEU A 15 5.29 -7.66 -24.50
C LEU A 15 3.99 -7.36 -23.73
N PHE A 16 3.28 -8.37 -23.21
CA PHE A 16 2.06 -8.14 -22.43
C PHE A 16 2.34 -7.56 -21.03
N ALA A 17 3.44 -7.94 -20.39
CA ALA A 17 3.87 -7.36 -19.10
C ALA A 17 4.44 -5.93 -19.24
N VAL A 18 4.91 -5.55 -20.43
CA VAL A 18 5.39 -4.18 -20.73
C VAL A 18 4.24 -3.29 -21.24
N ILE A 19 3.19 -3.84 -21.84
CA ILE A 19 2.02 -3.08 -22.30
C ILE A 19 1.08 -2.69 -21.13
N THR A 20 1.08 -3.42 -20.02
CA THR A 20 0.36 -2.99 -18.79
C THR A 20 1.05 -1.85 -18.05
N VAL A 21 2.31 -1.50 -18.39
CA VAL A 21 3.08 -0.44 -17.71
C VAL A 21 3.31 0.81 -18.60
N ILE A 22 2.91 0.79 -19.89
CA ILE A 22 3.22 1.90 -20.83
C ILE A 22 1.97 2.61 -21.43
N PHE A 23 0.74 2.27 -21.00
CA PHE A 23 -0.48 2.97 -21.48
C PHE A 23 -1.33 3.69 -20.43
N THR A 24 -0.73 4.25 -19.37
CA THR A 24 -1.37 5.28 -18.53
C THR A 24 -0.92 6.69 -18.94
N GLY A 25 -0.87 6.95 -20.24
CA GLY A 25 -0.30 8.19 -20.78
C GLY A 25 -1.10 8.78 -21.94
N CYS A 26 -2.43 8.90 -21.80
CA CYS A 26 -3.29 9.93 -22.41
C CYS A 26 -4.76 9.59 -22.15
N SER A 27 -5.37 10.18 -21.12
CA SER A 27 -6.83 10.33 -21.08
C SER A 27 -7.18 11.75 -21.50
N TRP A 28 -7.49 11.93 -22.78
CA TRP A 28 -8.29 13.05 -23.24
C TRP A 28 -9.74 12.74 -22.85
N TRP A 29 -10.18 13.14 -21.66
CA TRP A 29 -11.61 13.34 -21.33
C TRP A 29 -11.73 14.57 -20.41
N PRO A 30 -12.80 15.36 -20.58
CA PRO A 30 -12.89 16.68 -19.99
C PRO A 30 -12.97 16.60 -18.46
N VAL A 31 -12.35 17.60 -17.83
CA VAL A 31 -12.31 17.82 -16.40
C VAL A 31 -13.74 17.95 -15.87
N GLY A 32 -14.24 16.87 -15.29
CA GLY A 32 -15.45 16.88 -14.47
C GLY A 32 -15.16 17.62 -13.17
N VAL A 33 -15.81 18.76 -13.00
CA VAL A 33 -15.86 19.54 -11.75
C VAL A 33 -16.53 18.70 -10.66
N GLY A 34 -15.91 18.65 -9.47
CA GLY A 34 -16.62 18.49 -8.20
C GLY A 34 -16.67 17.08 -7.59
N ARG A 35 -15.71 16.77 -6.73
CA ARG A 35 -16.01 16.14 -5.44
C ARG A 35 -15.21 16.85 -4.35
N THR A 36 -15.95 17.48 -3.44
CA THR A 36 -15.54 18.17 -2.22
C THR A 36 -15.20 17.15 -1.13
N GLY A 37 -14.06 16.46 -1.27
CA GLY A 37 -13.52 15.57 -0.25
C GLY A 37 -12.14 16.03 0.19
N SER A 38 -11.76 15.75 1.44
CA SER A 38 -10.38 15.87 1.90
C SER A 38 -9.47 15.05 1.00
N PRO A 39 -8.28 15.55 0.59
CA PRO A 39 -7.36 14.78 -0.23
C PRO A 39 -6.84 13.52 0.49
N LEU A 40 -6.88 13.50 1.82
CA LEU A 40 -6.51 12.36 2.66
C LEU A 40 -7.74 11.86 3.44
N VAL A 41 -7.94 10.55 3.42
CA VAL A 41 -8.87 9.84 4.31
C VAL A 41 -8.09 8.74 5.03
N ILE A 42 -8.11 8.74 6.36
CA ILE A 42 -7.63 7.61 7.17
C ILE A 42 -8.85 7.04 7.90
N LYS A 43 -9.13 5.77 7.70
CA LYS A 43 -10.32 5.10 8.24
C LYS A 43 -10.06 3.64 8.58
N VAL A 44 -11.01 3.02 9.25
CA VAL A 44 -11.05 1.57 9.41
C VAL A 44 -11.28 0.92 8.06
N GLU A 45 -10.65 -0.24 7.84
CA GLU A 45 -10.89 -1.08 6.67
C GLU A 45 -12.39 -1.34 6.44
N ASP A 46 -12.85 -1.21 5.20
CA ASP A 46 -14.20 -1.55 4.82
C ASP A 46 -14.45 -3.06 4.86
N PHE A 47 -15.64 -3.46 5.30
CA PHE A 47 -15.99 -4.88 5.41
C PHE A 47 -15.82 -5.65 4.09
N SER A 48 -16.03 -5.00 2.95
CA SER A 48 -15.82 -5.62 1.64
C SER A 48 -14.38 -6.06 1.40
N ILE A 49 -13.39 -5.35 1.98
CA ILE A 49 -11.98 -5.71 1.88
C ILE A 49 -11.69 -6.80 2.92
N PHE A 50 -12.12 -6.57 4.17
CA PHE A 50 -11.92 -7.49 5.28
C PHE A 50 -12.45 -8.90 4.95
N LEU A 51 -13.60 -9.04 4.30
CA LEU A 51 -14.21 -10.33 3.96
C LEU A 51 -13.27 -11.23 3.16
N PHE A 52 -12.57 -10.69 2.16
CA PHE A 52 -11.67 -11.50 1.33
C PHE A 52 -10.28 -11.59 1.97
N GLU A 53 -9.76 -10.49 2.52
CA GLU A 53 -8.43 -10.48 3.16
C GLU A 53 -8.37 -11.43 4.35
N SER A 54 -9.37 -11.42 5.24
CA SER A 54 -9.38 -12.31 6.41
C SER A 54 -9.52 -13.78 6.03
N SER A 55 -10.23 -14.11 4.93
CA SER A 55 -10.26 -15.48 4.41
C SER A 55 -8.90 -15.93 3.90
N GLU A 56 -8.13 -15.03 3.29
CA GLU A 56 -6.75 -15.27 2.87
C GLU A 56 -5.82 -15.46 4.07
N GLU A 57 -5.93 -14.62 5.10
CA GLU A 57 -5.14 -14.76 6.33
C GLU A 57 -5.38 -16.11 7.01
N ILE A 58 -6.65 -16.52 7.13
CA ILE A 58 -7.01 -17.85 7.65
C ILE A 58 -6.33 -18.95 6.84
N TYR A 59 -6.38 -18.88 5.51
CA TYR A 59 -5.75 -19.87 4.64
C TYR A 59 -4.23 -19.91 4.77
N ARG A 60 -3.58 -18.73 4.82
CA ARG A 60 -2.13 -18.66 4.95
C ARG A 60 -1.67 -19.16 6.30
N ALA A 61 -2.34 -18.77 7.37
CA ALA A 61 -2.01 -19.19 8.73
C ALA A 61 -2.16 -20.71 8.93
N ASN A 62 -3.16 -21.32 8.28
CA ASN A 62 -3.53 -22.72 8.55
C ASN A 62 -3.16 -23.70 7.43
N VAL A 63 -2.82 -23.26 6.22
CA VAL A 63 -2.59 -24.15 5.06
C VAL A 63 -1.31 -23.80 4.30
N LYS A 64 -1.16 -22.56 3.85
CA LYS A 64 -0.10 -22.22 2.87
C LYS A 64 1.25 -21.86 3.52
N ASP A 65 1.24 -21.00 4.53
CA ASP A 65 2.42 -20.32 5.05
C ASP A 65 2.61 -20.59 6.57
N GLN A 66 2.21 -21.79 7.04
CA GLN A 66 2.08 -22.13 8.46
C GLN A 66 3.31 -21.78 9.31
N ALA A 67 4.53 -22.08 8.83
CA ALA A 67 5.76 -21.83 9.57
C ALA A 67 6.01 -20.32 9.77
N MET A 68 5.73 -19.51 8.75
CA MET A 68 5.86 -18.05 8.83
C MET A 68 4.85 -17.48 9.82
N TRP A 69 3.59 -17.93 9.77
CA TRP A 69 2.55 -17.48 10.69
C TRP A 69 2.74 -17.96 12.13
N ALA A 70 3.28 -19.17 12.34
CA ALA A 70 3.68 -19.65 13.65
C ALA A 70 4.79 -18.78 14.26
N GLY A 71 5.71 -18.28 13.44
CA GLY A 71 6.75 -17.32 13.85
C GLY A 71 6.21 -15.95 14.31
N LEU A 72 4.93 -15.65 14.07
CA LEU A 72 4.29 -14.41 14.52
C LEU A 72 3.62 -14.54 15.89
N LYS A 73 3.54 -15.75 16.45
CA LYS A 73 2.86 -16.01 17.72
C LYS A 73 3.38 -15.13 18.86
N GLU A 74 4.69 -15.02 19.01
CA GLU A 74 5.29 -14.20 20.08
C GLU A 74 4.98 -12.71 19.90
N LYS A 75 4.95 -12.22 18.65
CA LYS A 75 4.53 -10.85 18.35
C LYS A 75 3.06 -10.64 18.70
N ALA A 76 2.22 -11.66 18.47
CA ALA A 76 0.82 -11.59 18.83
C ALA A 76 0.60 -11.60 20.35
N ILE A 77 1.34 -12.43 21.10
CA ILE A 77 1.28 -12.47 22.57
C ILE A 77 1.70 -11.12 23.17
N GLY A 78 2.68 -10.44 22.56
CA GLY A 78 3.13 -9.12 22.98
C GLY A 78 2.13 -7.98 22.77
N ASP A 79 1.05 -8.21 22.02
CA ASP A 79 0.02 -7.21 21.71
C ASP A 79 -1.38 -7.79 21.99
N ALA A 80 -1.93 -7.46 23.15
CA ALA A 80 -3.21 -8.00 23.61
C ALA A 80 -4.39 -7.66 22.68
N GLU A 81 -4.36 -6.51 21.99
CA GLU A 81 -5.43 -6.13 21.05
C GLU A 81 -5.35 -6.96 19.77
N TYR A 82 -4.14 -7.32 19.31
CA TYR A 82 -3.95 -8.20 18.15
C TYR A 82 -4.08 -9.70 18.48
N ALA A 83 -3.72 -10.13 19.70
CA ALA A 83 -3.76 -11.52 20.12
C ALA A 83 -5.12 -12.18 19.85
N GLY A 84 -6.22 -11.45 20.10
CA GLY A 84 -7.58 -11.93 19.82
C GLY A 84 -7.83 -12.22 18.35
N HIS A 85 -7.37 -11.36 17.43
CA HIS A 85 -7.48 -11.61 16.00
C HIS A 85 -6.58 -12.77 15.56
N TYR A 86 -5.35 -12.86 16.08
CA TYR A 86 -4.46 -13.99 15.79
C TYR A 86 -5.09 -15.33 16.18
N SER A 87 -5.61 -15.44 17.41
CA SER A 87 -6.33 -16.65 17.86
C SER A 87 -7.55 -16.94 16.99
N TRP A 88 -8.33 -15.92 16.64
CA TRP A 88 -9.50 -16.08 15.78
C TRP A 88 -9.16 -16.73 14.43
N LEU A 89 -8.00 -16.42 13.82
CA LEU A 89 -7.58 -17.04 12.55
C LEU A 89 -7.44 -18.57 12.65
N TYR A 90 -6.91 -19.07 13.77
CA TYR A 90 -6.71 -20.51 14.00
C TYR A 90 -7.99 -21.18 14.51
N ASP A 91 -8.66 -20.56 15.47
CA ASP A 91 -9.87 -21.09 16.09
C ASP A 91 -10.98 -21.22 15.04
N THR A 92 -11.14 -20.21 14.18
CA THR A 92 -12.11 -20.24 13.08
C THR A 92 -11.84 -21.40 12.14
N TYR A 93 -10.62 -21.55 11.64
CA TYR A 93 -10.29 -22.65 10.73
C TYR A 93 -10.43 -24.03 11.37
N SER A 94 -10.00 -24.17 12.62
CA SER A 94 -10.10 -25.43 13.35
C SER A 94 -11.54 -25.83 13.67
N GLY A 95 -12.45 -24.87 13.79
CA GLY A 95 -13.88 -25.09 13.96
C GLY A 95 -14.64 -25.44 12.67
N TRP A 96 -14.02 -25.30 11.49
CA TRP A 96 -14.66 -25.64 10.22
C TRP A 96 -14.67 -27.14 9.95
N ASP A 97 -15.75 -27.62 9.35
CA ASP A 97 -15.82 -28.97 8.80
C ASP A 97 -14.94 -29.14 7.54
N GLU A 98 -14.79 -30.38 7.09
CA GLU A 98 -13.99 -30.71 5.90
C GLU A 98 -14.50 -30.02 4.64
N HIS A 99 -15.82 -29.83 4.53
CA HIS A 99 -16.43 -29.15 3.40
C HIS A 99 -15.96 -27.70 3.30
N ARG A 100 -16.09 -26.89 4.35
CA ARG A 100 -15.69 -25.48 4.37
C ARG A 100 -14.19 -25.29 4.17
N ARG A 101 -13.35 -26.16 4.76
CA ARG A 101 -11.89 -26.13 4.51
C ARG A 101 -11.55 -26.43 3.05
N THR A 102 -12.25 -27.41 2.45
CA THR A 102 -12.06 -27.76 1.04
C THR A 102 -12.47 -26.62 0.12
N GLN A 103 -13.58 -25.93 0.43
CA GLN A 103 -14.01 -24.75 -0.32
C GLN A 103 -12.98 -23.62 -0.26
N LEU A 104 -12.50 -23.24 0.93
CA LEU A 104 -11.48 -22.20 1.07
C LEU A 104 -10.22 -22.54 0.27
N LYS A 105 -9.74 -23.79 0.38
CA LYS A 105 -8.56 -24.26 -0.38
C LYS A 105 -8.79 -24.17 -1.88
N THR A 106 -9.95 -24.60 -2.37
CA THR A 106 -10.29 -24.52 -3.79
C THR A 106 -10.39 -23.07 -4.28
N ILE A 107 -11.01 -22.19 -3.50
CA ILE A 107 -11.12 -20.77 -3.82
C ILE A 107 -9.72 -20.17 -3.94
N LEU A 108 -8.89 -20.27 -2.90
CA LEU A 108 -7.59 -19.59 -2.87
C LEU A 108 -6.49 -20.27 -3.69
N ALA A 109 -6.76 -21.45 -4.24
CA ALA A 109 -5.93 -22.04 -5.29
C ALA A 109 -6.24 -21.45 -6.69
N ASN A 110 -7.45 -20.91 -6.89
CA ASN A 110 -7.95 -20.48 -8.21
C ASN A 110 -8.27 -18.98 -8.29
N TYR A 111 -8.36 -18.30 -7.15
CA TYR A 111 -8.73 -16.89 -7.03
C TYR A 111 -7.69 -16.11 -6.24
N ASP A 112 -7.40 -14.92 -6.74
CA ASP A 112 -6.65 -13.90 -6.01
C ASP A 112 -7.62 -13.01 -5.23
N PRO A 113 -7.55 -12.96 -3.88
CA PRO A 113 -8.33 -12.04 -3.06
C PRO A 113 -8.24 -10.58 -3.52
N GLN A 114 -7.06 -10.15 -3.98
CA GLN A 114 -6.84 -8.80 -4.50
C GLN A 114 -7.80 -8.51 -5.67
N TYR A 115 -7.89 -9.44 -6.63
CA TYR A 115 -8.78 -9.30 -7.79
C TYR A 115 -10.26 -9.22 -7.38
N MET A 116 -10.68 -10.02 -6.39
CA MET A 116 -12.06 -10.01 -5.91
C MET A 116 -12.44 -8.66 -5.29
N ILE A 117 -11.53 -8.08 -4.49
CA ILE A 117 -11.71 -6.78 -3.87
C ILE A 117 -11.70 -5.67 -4.92
N GLU A 118 -10.77 -5.71 -5.88
CA GLU A 118 -10.69 -4.73 -6.97
C GLU A 118 -11.97 -4.66 -7.78
N CYS A 119 -12.60 -5.81 -8.07
CA CYS A 119 -13.86 -5.84 -8.79
C CYS A 119 -14.98 -5.09 -8.05
N LEU A 120 -15.08 -5.26 -6.73
CA LEU A 120 -16.04 -4.53 -5.89
C LEU A 120 -15.73 -3.04 -5.86
N ILE A 121 -14.47 -2.67 -5.65
CA ILE A 121 -14.05 -1.26 -5.56
C ILE A 121 -14.32 -0.52 -6.87
N GLN A 122 -14.02 -1.15 -8.02
CA GLN A 122 -14.20 -0.54 -9.34
C GLN A 122 -15.68 -0.29 -9.69
N ASP A 123 -16.59 -1.12 -9.18
CA ASP A 123 -18.04 -0.91 -9.32
C ASP A 123 -18.62 0.05 -8.26
N GLY A 124 -17.78 0.59 -7.37
CA GLY A 124 -18.22 1.50 -6.31
C GLY A 124 -18.92 0.79 -5.14
N LYS A 125 -18.66 -0.51 -4.96
CA LYS A 125 -19.20 -1.36 -3.89
C LYS A 125 -18.26 -1.52 -2.70
N GLN A 126 -17.31 -0.61 -2.55
CA GLN A 126 -16.35 -0.64 -1.44
C GLN A 126 -17.03 -0.51 -0.07
N THR A 127 -18.05 0.33 0.06
CA THR A 127 -18.80 0.50 1.32
C THR A 127 -20.08 -0.31 1.33
N ALA A 128 -20.17 -1.36 0.51
CA ALA A 128 -21.36 -2.19 0.41
C ALA A 128 -21.58 -2.99 1.69
N SER A 129 -22.85 -3.18 2.05
CA SER A 129 -23.26 -4.10 3.10
C SER A 129 -22.98 -5.55 2.71
N PHE A 130 -23.01 -6.45 3.70
CA PHE A 130 -22.81 -7.88 3.46
C PHE A 130 -23.77 -8.44 2.39
N ASP A 131 -25.06 -8.15 2.48
CA ASP A 131 -26.06 -8.64 1.53
C ASP A 131 -25.81 -8.10 0.10
N GLU A 132 -25.35 -6.85 -0.02
CA GLU A 132 -24.97 -6.27 -1.30
C GLU A 132 -23.73 -6.94 -1.89
N ILE A 133 -22.73 -7.29 -1.06
CA ILE A 133 -21.54 -8.01 -1.51
C ILE A 133 -21.93 -9.41 -2.01
N ILE A 134 -22.77 -10.14 -1.27
CA ILE A 134 -23.23 -11.48 -1.70
C ILE A 134 -24.06 -11.41 -2.98
N LYS A 135 -24.93 -10.40 -3.10
CA LYS A 135 -25.67 -10.14 -4.35
C LYS A 135 -24.71 -9.84 -5.50
N PHE A 136 -23.69 -9.02 -5.27
CA PHE A 136 -22.67 -8.68 -6.27
C PHE A 136 -21.91 -9.93 -6.76
N ILE A 137 -21.45 -10.80 -5.85
CA ILE A 137 -20.80 -12.08 -6.22
C ILE A 137 -21.72 -12.93 -7.11
N ARG A 138 -23.03 -12.94 -6.82
CA ARG A 138 -24.02 -13.72 -7.57
C ARG A 138 -24.28 -13.18 -8.98
N GLU A 139 -24.22 -11.87 -9.17
CA GLU A 139 -24.64 -11.23 -10.41
C GLU A 139 -23.46 -10.92 -11.34
N GLU A 140 -22.31 -10.58 -10.78
CA GLU A 140 -21.22 -9.99 -11.55
C GLU A 140 -20.40 -10.98 -12.37
N ARG A 141 -19.87 -10.45 -13.47
CA ARG A 141 -19.12 -11.25 -14.45
C ARG A 141 -17.74 -11.66 -13.94
N CYS A 142 -17.09 -10.85 -13.10
CA CYS A 142 -15.78 -11.17 -12.53
C CYS A 142 -15.79 -12.42 -11.65
N PHE A 143 -16.94 -12.74 -11.04
CA PHE A 143 -17.15 -13.93 -10.22
C PHE A 143 -17.78 -15.11 -10.97
N ARG A 144 -17.87 -15.05 -12.30
CA ARG A 144 -18.55 -16.11 -13.08
C ARG A 144 -17.91 -17.49 -12.94
N ASN A 145 -16.60 -17.55 -12.74
CA ASN A 145 -15.92 -18.83 -12.57
C ASN A 145 -16.15 -19.30 -11.14
N GLN A 146 -16.67 -20.52 -10.94
CA GLN A 146 -16.95 -21.04 -9.59
C GLN A 146 -17.90 -20.15 -8.77
N ARG A 147 -18.80 -19.40 -9.42
CA ARG A 147 -19.76 -18.50 -8.76
C ARG A 147 -20.51 -19.17 -7.61
N ASP A 148 -21.05 -20.36 -7.86
CA ASP A 148 -21.85 -21.08 -6.85
C ASP A 148 -21.02 -21.44 -5.62
N LEU A 149 -19.74 -21.80 -5.82
CA LEU A 149 -18.79 -22.05 -4.74
C LEU A 149 -18.50 -20.77 -3.95
N LEU A 150 -18.25 -19.65 -4.64
CA LEU A 150 -17.97 -18.36 -4.01
C LEU A 150 -19.19 -17.86 -3.22
N VAL A 151 -20.39 -17.93 -3.82
CA VAL A 151 -21.64 -17.54 -3.16
C VAL A 151 -21.88 -18.40 -1.93
N ASP A 152 -21.79 -19.73 -2.03
CA ASP A 152 -22.02 -20.61 -0.89
C ASP A 152 -21.00 -20.36 0.23
N PHE A 153 -19.71 -20.33 -0.09
CA PHE A 153 -18.67 -20.09 0.90
C PHE A 153 -18.77 -18.71 1.55
N TYR A 154 -18.79 -17.62 0.77
CA TYR A 154 -18.78 -16.27 1.33
C TYR A 154 -20.10 -15.88 1.98
N SER A 155 -21.23 -16.47 1.60
CA SER A 155 -22.49 -16.30 2.34
C SER A 155 -22.39 -16.92 3.74
N TRP A 156 -21.87 -18.15 3.82
CA TRP A 156 -21.73 -18.83 5.11
C TRP A 156 -20.62 -18.20 5.96
N TYR A 157 -19.41 -18.05 5.41
CA TYR A 157 -18.25 -17.50 6.10
C TYR A 157 -18.49 -16.05 6.53
N GLY A 158 -19.08 -15.24 5.66
CA GLY A 158 -19.40 -13.84 5.94
C GLY A 158 -20.33 -13.70 7.14
N ALA A 159 -21.44 -14.45 7.15
CA ALA A 159 -22.44 -14.37 8.22
C ALA A 159 -21.97 -14.99 9.55
N ASN A 160 -21.28 -16.12 9.50
CA ASN A 160 -20.96 -16.91 10.70
C ASN A 160 -19.58 -16.62 11.29
N CYS A 161 -18.66 -16.02 10.52
CA CYS A 161 -17.28 -15.80 10.96
C CYS A 161 -16.84 -14.35 10.76
N ALA A 162 -16.85 -13.87 9.51
CA ALA A 162 -16.21 -12.59 9.18
C ALA A 162 -16.95 -11.39 9.78
N LEU A 163 -18.27 -11.28 9.59
CA LEU A 163 -19.05 -10.14 10.07
C LEU A 163 -19.05 -10.05 11.61
N PRO A 164 -19.29 -11.13 12.38
CA PRO A 164 -19.19 -11.08 13.83
C PRO A 164 -17.81 -10.64 14.32
N HIS A 165 -16.73 -11.13 13.70
CA HIS A 165 -15.36 -10.73 14.07
C HIS A 165 -15.05 -9.28 13.69
N TYR A 166 -15.48 -8.85 12.50
CA TYR A 166 -15.31 -7.49 12.02
C TYR A 166 -15.92 -6.47 12.98
N GLU A 167 -17.14 -6.71 13.47
CA GLU A 167 -17.78 -5.82 14.44
C GLU A 167 -17.06 -5.79 15.80
N GLN A 168 -16.32 -6.84 16.17
CA GLN A 168 -15.48 -6.84 17.38
C GLN A 168 -14.18 -6.03 17.20
N ILE A 169 -13.52 -6.13 16.05
CA ILE A 169 -12.24 -5.45 15.80
C ILE A 169 -12.41 -3.99 15.36
N LYS A 170 -13.54 -3.65 14.75
CA LYS A 170 -13.79 -2.30 14.20
C LYS A 170 -13.63 -1.18 15.24
N PRO A 171 -14.12 -1.30 16.49
CA PRO A 171 -13.82 -0.32 17.54
C PRO A 171 -12.33 -0.21 17.89
N LEU A 172 -11.56 -1.30 17.83
CA LEU A 172 -10.11 -1.29 18.08
C LEU A 172 -9.40 -0.48 16.99
N LEU A 173 -9.72 -0.80 15.72
CA LEU A 173 -9.19 -0.09 14.56
C LEU A 173 -9.60 1.39 14.57
N GLN A 174 -10.84 1.71 14.95
CA GLN A 174 -11.30 3.09 15.04
C GLN A 174 -10.50 3.88 16.07
N ARG A 175 -10.22 3.32 17.26
CA ARG A 175 -9.33 3.98 18.24
C ARG A 175 -7.93 4.24 17.68
N LYS A 176 -7.41 3.34 16.85
CA LYS A 176 -6.12 3.53 16.20
C LYS A 176 -6.17 4.63 15.13
N VAL A 177 -7.24 4.69 14.34
CA VAL A 177 -7.52 5.80 13.41
C VAL A 177 -7.56 7.12 14.18
N ASP A 178 -8.33 7.19 15.27
CA ASP A 178 -8.49 8.40 16.07
C ASP A 178 -7.15 8.88 16.66
N LYS A 179 -6.35 7.96 17.22
CA LYS A 179 -4.99 8.25 17.70
C LYS A 179 -4.09 8.77 16.59
N THR A 180 -4.20 8.21 15.39
CA THR A 180 -3.40 8.64 14.23
C THR A 180 -3.81 10.03 13.79
N MET A 181 -5.12 10.27 13.61
CA MET A 181 -5.63 11.58 13.18
C MET A 181 -5.38 12.68 14.22
N ALA A 182 -5.31 12.34 15.51
CA ALA A 182 -5.02 13.29 16.58
C ALA A 182 -3.57 13.83 16.59
N MET A 183 -2.65 13.25 15.78
CA MET A 183 -1.27 13.74 15.69
C MET A 183 -1.13 15.05 14.90
N VAL A 184 -2.19 15.47 14.21
CA VAL A 184 -2.24 16.73 13.46
C VAL A 184 -3.53 17.48 13.77
N ASP A 185 -3.56 18.76 13.40
CA ASP A 185 -4.77 19.58 13.54
C ASP A 185 -5.88 19.05 12.65
N LYS A 186 -7.14 19.13 13.11
CA LYS A 186 -8.33 18.62 12.39
C LYS A 186 -8.46 19.14 10.95
N ASN A 187 -7.96 20.34 10.69
CA ASN A 187 -7.99 21.00 9.38
C ASN A 187 -6.61 21.04 8.71
N PHE A 188 -5.73 20.09 9.03
CA PHE A 188 -4.39 20.04 8.47
C PHE A 188 -4.43 19.91 6.94
N ASP A 189 -3.97 20.97 6.26
CA ASP A 189 -3.82 21.00 4.81
C ASP A 189 -2.47 20.40 4.41
N ILE A 190 -2.47 19.09 4.23
CA ILE A 190 -1.27 18.31 3.88
C ILE A 190 -0.62 18.80 2.59
N VAL A 191 -1.40 19.18 1.58
CA VAL A 191 -0.87 19.58 0.27
C VAL A 191 -0.11 20.90 0.42
N ASN A 192 -0.73 21.91 1.02
CA ASN A 192 -0.08 23.19 1.26
C ASN A 192 1.12 23.07 2.20
N PHE A 193 1.08 22.17 3.19
CA PHE A 193 2.24 21.88 4.03
C PHE A 193 3.42 21.35 3.20
N ILE A 194 3.20 20.36 2.35
CA ILE A 194 4.26 19.80 1.49
C ILE A 194 4.73 20.82 0.45
N GLU A 195 3.84 21.63 -0.15
CA GLU A 195 4.26 22.71 -1.06
C GLU A 195 5.22 23.70 -0.38
N LYS A 196 4.96 24.04 0.89
CA LYS A 196 5.84 24.92 1.69
C LYS A 196 7.17 24.25 2.01
N GLU A 197 7.16 22.99 2.41
CA GLU A 197 8.39 22.27 2.76
C GLU A 197 9.20 21.87 1.52
N THR A 198 8.60 21.78 0.33
CA THR A 198 9.34 21.46 -0.92
C THR A 198 9.82 22.70 -1.67
N GLY A 199 9.12 23.82 -1.52
CA GLY A 199 9.27 25.01 -2.38
C GLY A 199 8.67 24.81 -3.80
N ILE A 200 7.89 23.75 -4.02
CA ILE A 200 7.30 23.37 -5.30
C ILE A 200 5.79 23.51 -5.21
N ARG A 201 5.16 24.19 -6.18
CA ARG A 201 3.69 24.25 -6.30
C ARG A 201 3.18 23.23 -7.31
N GLN A 202 2.19 22.45 -6.91
CA GLN A 202 1.57 21.45 -7.78
C GLN A 202 0.62 22.13 -8.77
N LYS A 203 0.85 21.88 -10.06
CA LYS A 203 0.00 22.43 -11.14
C LYS A 203 -1.26 21.61 -11.36
N LYS A 204 -1.27 20.36 -10.91
CA LYS A 204 -2.39 19.42 -11.04
C LYS A 204 -2.93 19.10 -9.66
N LYS A 205 -4.24 18.88 -9.58
CA LYS A 205 -4.85 18.34 -8.36
C LYS A 205 -4.24 16.97 -8.06
N LEU A 206 -3.72 16.79 -6.85
CA LEU A 206 -3.22 15.51 -6.37
C LEU A 206 -4.34 14.49 -6.27
N GLN A 207 -3.98 13.21 -6.41
CA GLN A 207 -4.89 12.09 -6.21
C GLN A 207 -5.35 12.06 -4.75
N ASN A 208 -6.57 11.58 -4.50
CA ASN A 208 -6.96 11.33 -3.12
C ASN A 208 -6.30 10.04 -2.64
N VAL A 209 -5.79 10.07 -1.42
CA VAL A 209 -5.20 8.91 -0.75
C VAL A 209 -6.15 8.46 0.35
N GLU A 210 -6.54 7.20 0.30
CA GLU A 210 -7.36 6.56 1.30
C GLU A 210 -6.56 5.46 2.00
N LEU A 211 -6.26 5.63 3.28
CA LEU A 211 -5.60 4.64 4.10
C LEU A 211 -6.62 3.90 4.98
N GLN A 212 -6.64 2.58 4.83
CA GLN A 212 -7.56 1.70 5.53
C GLN A 212 -6.82 0.83 6.55
N LEU A 213 -6.97 1.14 7.83
CA LEU A 213 -6.32 0.41 8.91
C LEU A 213 -6.99 -0.96 9.09
N ASN A 214 -6.21 -2.03 9.00
CA ASN A 214 -6.67 -3.40 9.16
C ASN A 214 -5.93 -4.13 10.29
N MET A 215 -6.39 -5.36 10.60
CA MET A 215 -5.74 -6.17 11.63
C MET A 215 -4.47 -6.89 11.12
N ARG A 216 -4.23 -6.96 9.81
CA ARG A 216 -3.07 -7.69 9.25
C ARG A 216 -1.75 -7.18 9.83
N ILE A 217 -0.81 -8.08 10.08
CA ILE A 217 0.58 -7.70 10.47
C ILE A 217 1.60 -7.96 9.37
N ILE A 218 1.19 -8.63 8.29
CA ILE A 218 1.97 -8.91 7.09
C ILE A 218 1.12 -8.67 5.85
N GLY A 219 1.76 -8.20 4.79
CA GLY A 219 1.11 -7.88 3.53
C GLY A 219 0.52 -6.48 3.54
N MET A 220 0.50 -5.87 2.37
CA MET A 220 -0.14 -4.59 2.11
C MET A 220 -0.91 -4.78 0.81
N SER A 221 -2.12 -4.25 0.76
CA SER A 221 -2.94 -4.26 -0.44
C SER A 221 -3.11 -2.83 -0.91
N VAL A 222 -2.94 -2.63 -2.21
CA VAL A 222 -3.12 -1.32 -2.85
C VAL A 222 -4.16 -1.50 -3.94
N PHE A 223 -5.21 -0.70 -3.91
CA PHE A 223 -6.32 -0.72 -4.85
C PHE A 223 -6.46 0.62 -5.54
N SER A 224 -7.04 0.62 -6.75
CA SER A 224 -7.34 1.83 -7.49
C SER A 224 -8.84 2.04 -7.61
N ARG A 225 -9.33 3.21 -7.23
CA ARG A 225 -10.72 3.66 -7.45
C ARG A 225 -10.71 4.90 -8.32
N LYS A 226 -10.89 4.71 -9.63
CA LYS A 226 -10.71 5.76 -10.66
C LYS A 226 -9.29 6.32 -10.65
N LYS A 227 -9.08 7.48 -9.99
CA LYS A 227 -7.78 8.14 -9.83
C LYS A 227 -7.37 8.24 -8.36
N ASP A 228 -8.12 7.62 -7.47
CA ASP A 228 -7.81 7.57 -6.05
C ASP A 228 -7.08 6.27 -5.74
N THR A 229 -6.12 6.34 -4.82
CA THR A 229 -5.41 5.17 -4.30
C THR A 229 -5.98 4.79 -2.95
N ILE A 230 -6.26 3.51 -2.76
CA ILE A 230 -6.69 2.94 -1.48
C ILE A 230 -5.62 1.96 -1.03
N THR A 231 -5.04 2.17 0.15
CA THR A 231 -3.98 1.33 0.68
C THR A 231 -4.37 0.79 2.04
N THR A 232 -4.24 -0.52 2.24
CA THR A 232 -4.43 -1.11 3.56
C THR A 232 -3.18 -0.93 4.41
N VAL A 233 -3.38 -0.62 5.69
CA VAL A 233 -2.30 -0.32 6.62
C VAL A 233 -2.36 -1.28 7.80
N GLN A 234 -1.28 -2.04 7.93
CA GLN A 234 -1.11 -3.11 8.92
C GLN A 234 -1.28 -2.62 10.36
N TRP A 235 -1.81 -3.50 11.21
CA TRP A 235 -2.00 -3.27 12.64
C TRP A 235 -0.71 -2.91 13.38
N ASN A 236 0.41 -3.53 13.05
CA ASN A 236 1.68 -3.30 13.75
C ASN A 236 2.35 -1.95 13.42
N ARG A 237 1.76 -1.13 12.54
CA ARG A 237 2.26 0.22 12.23
C ARG A 237 1.87 1.19 13.34
N THR A 238 2.83 1.93 13.88
CA THR A 238 2.56 2.99 14.86
C THR A 238 1.93 4.20 14.16
N PRO A 239 1.20 5.07 14.87
CA PRO A 239 0.66 6.31 14.31
C PRO A 239 1.69 7.15 13.53
N GLU A 240 2.93 7.23 14.01
CA GLU A 240 4.04 7.93 13.35
C GLU A 240 4.36 7.26 12.00
N LYS A 241 4.48 5.93 11.97
CA LYS A 241 4.76 5.18 10.74
C LYS A 241 3.62 5.29 9.72
N ILE A 242 2.37 5.43 10.19
CA ILE A 242 1.22 5.67 9.32
C ILE A 242 1.34 7.05 8.68
N TRP A 243 1.70 8.08 9.45
CA TRP A 243 1.96 9.41 8.90
C TRP A 243 3.18 9.48 7.98
N THR A 244 4.23 8.69 8.23
CA THR A 244 5.33 8.55 7.27
C THR A 244 4.81 8.03 5.92
N ALA A 245 4.00 6.97 5.92
CA ALA A 245 3.42 6.43 4.69
C ALA A 245 2.53 7.46 3.97
N VAL A 246 1.69 8.20 4.72
CA VAL A 246 0.90 9.32 4.17
C VAL A 246 1.82 10.33 3.48
N PHE A 247 2.87 10.80 4.17
CA PHE A 247 3.76 11.78 3.58
C PHE A 247 4.54 11.23 2.38
N ASN A 248 4.90 9.94 2.36
CA ASN A 248 5.55 9.31 1.21
C ASN A 248 4.67 9.40 -0.04
N GLU A 249 3.42 8.92 0.07
CA GLU A 249 2.43 8.94 -1.02
C GLU A 249 2.17 10.35 -1.55
N PHE A 250 1.99 11.33 -0.65
CA PHE A 250 1.76 12.71 -1.05
C PHE A 250 3.00 13.43 -1.58
N SER A 251 4.20 12.95 -1.25
CA SER A 251 5.46 13.55 -1.71
C SER A 251 5.88 13.04 -3.08
N ALA A 252 5.50 11.83 -3.47
CA ALA A 252 5.89 11.24 -4.76
C ALA A 252 5.62 12.18 -5.96
N PRO A 253 4.42 12.79 -6.12
CA PRO A 253 4.18 13.74 -7.22
C PRO A 253 5.06 15.00 -7.21
N PHE A 254 5.67 15.36 -6.07
CA PHE A 254 6.63 16.46 -5.98
C PHE A 254 8.01 16.04 -6.43
N PHE A 255 8.44 14.83 -6.07
CA PHE A 255 9.68 14.24 -6.56
C PHE A 255 9.66 14.04 -8.07
N GLU A 256 8.57 13.48 -8.60
CA GLU A 256 8.36 13.26 -10.04
C GLU A 256 8.64 14.53 -10.88
N THR A 257 8.37 15.74 -10.34
CA THR A 257 8.63 16.99 -11.06
C THR A 257 10.10 17.19 -11.48
N PHE A 258 11.04 16.52 -10.80
CA PHE A 258 12.46 16.59 -11.12
C PHE A 258 13.13 15.23 -11.32
N THR A 259 12.64 14.16 -10.69
CA THR A 259 13.20 12.81 -10.84
C THR A 259 12.91 12.22 -12.21
N ASP A 260 11.79 12.60 -12.85
CA ASP A 260 11.48 12.13 -14.19
C ASP A 260 12.32 12.76 -15.30
N THR A 261 13.07 13.82 -14.98
CA THR A 261 13.93 14.51 -15.93
C THR A 261 15.11 13.64 -16.37
N TRP A 262 15.55 13.82 -17.61
CA TRP A 262 16.72 13.10 -18.14
C TRP A 262 17.98 13.37 -17.32
N SER A 263 18.15 14.59 -16.81
CA SER A 263 19.27 14.96 -15.93
C SER A 263 19.31 14.14 -14.65
N PHE A 264 18.16 13.95 -13.99
CA PHE A 264 18.10 13.15 -12.78
C PHE A 264 18.30 11.67 -13.10
N LYS A 265 17.63 11.13 -14.13
CA LYS A 265 17.79 9.74 -14.55
C LYS A 265 19.25 9.41 -14.91
N TYR A 266 19.96 10.32 -15.56
CA TYR A 266 21.39 10.17 -15.84
C TYR A 266 22.24 10.13 -14.57
N MET A 267 21.99 11.03 -13.62
CA MET A 267 22.67 11.06 -12.32
C MET A 267 22.38 9.79 -11.50
N ALA A 268 21.11 9.37 -11.42
CA ALA A 268 20.69 8.16 -10.73
C ALA A 268 21.42 6.94 -11.30
N ARG A 269 21.59 6.84 -12.63
CA ARG A 269 22.38 5.75 -13.24
C ARG A 269 23.84 5.72 -12.82
N LYS A 270 24.47 6.88 -12.55
CA LYS A 270 25.85 6.91 -12.03
C LYS A 270 25.95 6.26 -10.65
N LEU A 271 24.89 6.31 -9.84
CA LEU A 271 24.85 5.67 -8.52
C LEU A 271 24.99 4.16 -8.58
N LYS A 272 24.79 3.51 -9.74
CA LYS A 272 25.05 2.07 -9.90
C LYS A 272 26.51 1.68 -9.65
N LYS A 273 27.42 2.66 -9.65
CA LYS A 273 28.84 2.45 -9.32
C LYS A 273 29.07 2.24 -7.82
N ASP A 274 28.13 2.66 -6.97
CA ASP A 274 28.21 2.41 -5.53
C ASP A 274 27.83 0.95 -5.25
N GLU A 275 28.78 0.20 -4.68
CA GLU A 275 28.62 -1.24 -4.47
C GLU A 275 27.54 -1.56 -3.42
N LYS A 276 27.35 -0.70 -2.40
CA LYS A 276 26.35 -0.90 -1.36
C LYS A 276 24.93 -0.75 -1.95
N LEU A 277 24.71 0.29 -2.75
CA LEU A 277 23.44 0.50 -3.45
C LEU A 277 23.17 -0.59 -4.48
N ALA A 278 24.15 -0.89 -5.33
CA ALA A 278 24.01 -1.90 -6.38
C ALA A 278 23.81 -3.31 -5.80
N GLY A 279 24.46 -3.60 -4.66
CA GLY A 279 24.26 -4.85 -3.92
C GLY A 279 22.84 -4.98 -3.40
N LYS A 280 22.33 -3.96 -2.70
CA LYS A 280 20.97 -3.96 -2.14
C LYS A 280 19.87 -4.02 -3.19
N TYR A 281 20.08 -3.41 -4.36
CA TYR A 281 19.09 -3.46 -5.44
C TYR A 281 18.90 -4.85 -6.06
N LYS A 282 19.90 -5.74 -5.97
CA LYS A 282 19.82 -7.10 -6.54
C LYS A 282 18.90 -8.05 -5.77
N ASP A 283 18.40 -7.65 -4.61
CA ASP A 283 17.54 -8.46 -3.74
C ASP A 283 16.06 -8.46 -4.21
N ASP A 284 15.80 -8.62 -5.51
CA ASP A 284 14.46 -8.65 -6.15
C ASP A 284 13.56 -7.45 -5.80
N ILE A 285 14.13 -6.25 -5.90
CA ILE A 285 13.40 -5.00 -5.66
C ILE A 285 12.38 -4.74 -6.80
N PRO A 286 11.08 -4.54 -6.50
CA PRO A 286 10.01 -4.38 -7.52
C PRO A 286 9.97 -2.97 -8.15
N TYR A 287 11.13 -2.35 -8.33
CA TYR A 287 11.27 -1.01 -8.87
C TYR A 287 12.32 -1.00 -9.99
N THR A 288 12.18 -0.08 -10.95
CA THR A 288 13.32 0.29 -11.79
C THR A 288 14.43 0.88 -10.92
N TRP A 289 15.67 0.88 -11.40
CA TRP A 289 16.77 1.47 -10.63
C TRP A 289 16.48 2.92 -10.26
N GLU A 290 16.04 3.71 -11.25
CA GLU A 290 15.68 5.11 -11.05
C GLU A 290 14.51 5.26 -10.08
N GLY A 291 13.47 4.43 -10.20
CA GLY A 291 12.33 4.43 -9.27
C GLY A 291 12.72 4.03 -7.84
N TRP A 292 13.67 3.11 -7.67
CA TRP A 292 14.16 2.72 -6.35
C TRP A 292 14.98 3.83 -5.68
N ILE A 293 15.78 4.56 -6.46
CA ILE A 293 16.50 5.75 -5.97
C ILE A 293 15.51 6.84 -5.57
N GLU A 294 14.45 7.06 -6.36
CA GLU A 294 13.37 7.96 -6.01
C GLU A 294 12.68 7.55 -4.71
N GLU A 295 12.35 6.27 -4.53
CA GLU A 295 11.69 5.77 -3.32
C GLU A 295 12.55 5.99 -2.05
N ASN A 296 13.87 5.80 -2.14
CA ASN A 296 14.78 6.13 -1.02
C ASN A 296 14.68 7.63 -0.64
N LEU A 297 14.55 8.51 -1.63
CA LEU A 297 14.48 9.95 -1.41
C LEU A 297 13.11 10.36 -0.87
N THR A 298 12.03 9.84 -1.44
CA THR A 298 10.66 10.15 -1.02
C THR A 298 10.41 9.65 0.41
N GLU A 299 10.86 8.44 0.76
CA GLU A 299 10.76 7.89 2.12
C GLU A 299 11.59 8.72 3.11
N GLY A 300 12.81 9.13 2.72
CA GLY A 300 13.63 10.00 3.56
C GLY A 300 13.01 11.38 3.78
N PHE A 301 12.40 11.95 2.73
CA PHE A 301 11.66 13.21 2.85
C PHE A 301 10.40 13.06 3.71
N ALA A 302 9.68 11.95 3.59
CA ALA A 302 8.52 11.66 4.42
C ALA A 302 8.88 11.63 5.92
N ARG A 303 10.00 11.01 6.28
CA ARG A 303 10.53 11.02 7.66
C ARG A 303 10.85 12.42 8.15
N TYR A 304 11.49 13.22 7.30
CA TYR A 304 11.72 14.64 7.58
C TYR A 304 10.40 15.37 7.84
N LEU A 305 9.38 15.18 7.00
CA LEU A 305 8.07 15.83 7.15
C LEU A 305 7.36 15.45 8.45
N VAL A 306 7.44 14.19 8.89
CA VAL A 306 6.90 13.74 10.18
C VAL A 306 7.55 14.53 11.33
N VAL A 307 8.87 14.70 11.32
CA VAL A 307 9.59 15.48 12.33
C VAL A 307 9.24 16.98 12.24
N ARG A 308 9.22 17.54 11.03
CA ARG A 308 8.90 18.95 10.79
C ARG A 308 7.49 19.31 11.19
N LYS A 309 6.52 18.41 11.01
CA LYS A 309 5.15 18.60 11.47
C LYS A 309 5.01 18.52 13.00
N GLY A 310 6.02 17.98 13.69
CA GLY A 310 6.03 17.79 15.13
C GLY A 310 5.32 16.51 15.58
N ILE A 311 5.12 15.55 14.68
CA ILE A 311 4.45 14.26 14.98
C ILE A 311 5.33 13.38 15.86
N THR A 312 6.64 13.37 15.58
CA THR A 312 7.66 12.76 16.46
C THR A 312 8.96 13.56 16.39
N ARG A 313 9.88 13.30 17.32
CA ARG A 313 11.26 13.82 17.29
C ARG A 313 12.26 12.81 16.72
N ASP A 314 11.84 11.56 16.55
CA ASP A 314 12.68 10.48 16.03
C ASP A 314 12.42 10.28 14.54
N LEU A 315 13.50 10.12 13.76
CA LEU A 315 13.43 9.75 12.34
C LEU A 315 13.20 8.25 12.14
N GLY A 316 13.31 7.46 13.21
CA GLY A 316 13.14 6.01 13.22
C GLY A 316 14.28 5.26 12.52
N GLU A 317 14.00 4.00 12.21
CA GLU A 317 14.88 3.12 11.43
C GLU A 317 14.62 3.32 9.94
N GLY A 318 15.69 3.41 9.13
CA GLY A 318 15.58 3.54 7.67
C GLY A 318 14.92 2.31 7.05
N SER A 319 14.04 2.54 6.08
CA SER A 319 13.38 1.50 5.28
C SER A 319 14.26 1.06 4.11
N TYR A 320 15.12 1.95 3.63
CA TYR A 320 16.00 1.71 2.49
C TYR A 320 17.46 2.01 2.84
N VAL A 321 18.30 2.27 1.84
CA VAL A 321 19.76 2.29 2.01
C VAL A 321 20.27 3.62 2.53
N PHE A 322 19.63 4.72 2.13
CA PHE A 322 20.06 6.08 2.50
C PHE A 322 18.89 7.01 2.87
N ASP A 323 17.67 6.48 2.98
CA ASP A 323 16.47 7.27 3.31
C ASP A 323 16.63 7.96 4.68
N LYS A 324 17.17 7.26 5.68
CA LYS A 324 17.44 7.83 7.00
C LYS A 324 18.50 8.92 6.96
N GLU A 325 19.63 8.68 6.32
CA GLU A 325 20.74 9.64 6.21
C GLU A 325 20.31 10.90 5.43
N TYR A 326 19.49 10.72 4.40
CA TYR A 326 18.89 11.83 3.66
C TYR A 326 17.94 12.64 4.56
N ALA A 327 17.07 11.98 5.33
CA ALA A 327 16.18 12.64 6.30
C ALA A 327 16.93 13.43 7.38
N GLN A 328 18.04 12.87 7.89
CA GLN A 328 18.94 13.55 8.84
C GLN A 328 19.57 14.81 8.23
N THR A 329 19.99 14.72 6.96
CA THR A 329 20.60 15.84 6.25
C THR A 329 19.58 16.95 5.99
N LEU A 330 18.36 16.60 5.59
CA LEU A 330 17.24 17.54 5.49
C LEU A 330 16.96 18.24 6.83
N THR A 331 16.86 17.48 7.92
CA THR A 331 16.55 18.02 9.25
C THR A 331 17.61 19.02 9.74
N SER A 332 18.88 18.77 9.43
CA SER A 332 19.99 19.59 9.93
C SER A 332 20.31 20.83 9.10
N SER A 333 19.97 20.83 7.79
CA SER A 333 20.52 21.84 6.87
C SER A 333 19.56 22.34 5.79
N PHE A 334 18.42 21.69 5.57
CA PHE A 334 17.48 22.12 4.55
C PHE A 334 16.58 23.26 5.05
N ASP A 335 16.54 24.33 4.26
CA ASP A 335 15.72 25.50 4.49
C ASP A 335 14.93 25.81 3.20
N PRO A 336 13.62 25.49 3.16
CA PRO A 336 12.82 25.66 1.95
C PRO A 336 12.62 27.12 1.53
N GLN A 337 12.99 28.10 2.37
CA GLN A 337 13.00 29.51 2.00
C GLN A 337 14.27 29.91 1.25
N LYS A 338 15.33 29.09 1.28
CA LYS A 338 16.64 29.41 0.68
C LYS A 338 16.99 28.55 -0.52
N THR A 339 16.53 27.31 -0.57
CA THR A 339 16.80 26.38 -1.68
C THR A 339 15.60 25.48 -1.90
N SER A 340 15.38 25.08 -3.15
CA SER A 340 14.33 24.11 -3.47
C SER A 340 14.72 22.69 -3.05
N LEU A 341 13.73 21.84 -2.78
CA LEU A 341 13.98 20.42 -2.49
C LEU A 341 14.78 19.75 -3.62
N LYS A 342 14.50 20.11 -4.88
CA LYS A 342 15.25 19.63 -6.05
C LYS A 342 16.75 19.93 -5.93
N GLU A 343 17.10 21.20 -5.74
CA GLU A 343 18.50 21.62 -5.65
C GLU A 343 19.22 20.98 -4.47
N PHE A 344 18.57 20.96 -3.30
CA PHE A 344 19.09 20.28 -2.12
C PHE A 344 19.37 18.80 -2.39
N THR A 345 18.40 18.10 -3.00
CA THR A 345 18.49 16.68 -3.33
C THR A 345 19.64 16.38 -4.30
N VAL A 346 19.73 17.13 -5.39
CA VAL A 346 20.81 16.96 -6.36
C VAL A 346 22.17 17.19 -5.71
N ASN A 347 22.30 18.21 -4.86
CA ASN A 347 23.55 18.50 -4.15
C ASN A 347 23.90 17.41 -3.13
N TYR A 348 22.91 16.91 -2.39
CA TYR A 348 23.08 15.78 -1.47
C TYR A 348 23.62 14.56 -2.20
N ILE A 349 22.97 14.13 -3.30
CA ILE A 349 23.39 12.93 -4.04
C ILE A 349 24.81 13.11 -4.59
N LYS A 350 25.11 14.24 -5.22
CA LYS A 350 26.45 14.51 -5.76
C LYS A 350 27.54 14.48 -4.70
N LYS A 351 27.28 15.08 -3.53
CA LYS A 351 28.24 15.12 -2.43
C LYS A 351 28.43 13.75 -1.78
N THR A 352 27.34 13.02 -1.56
CA THR A 352 27.36 11.72 -0.88
C THR A 352 28.03 10.64 -1.71
N TYR A 353 27.87 10.68 -3.04
CA TYR A 353 28.36 9.63 -3.94
C TYR A 353 29.48 10.08 -4.89
N ASP A 354 29.97 11.32 -4.77
CA ASP A 354 31.08 11.88 -5.55
C ASP A 354 30.86 11.81 -7.08
N ILE A 355 29.75 12.38 -7.59
CA ILE A 355 29.31 12.23 -9.00
C ILE A 355 29.03 13.50 -9.82
#